data_AF-A0A417EQV7-F1
#
_entry.id   AF-A0A417EQV7-F1
#
_cell.length_a   1.000
_cell.length_b   1.000
_cell.length_c   1.000
_cell.angle_alpha   90.00
_cell.angle_beta   90.00
_cell.angle_gamma   90.00
#
_symmetry.space_group_name_H-M   'P 1'
#
loop_
_entity.id
_entity.type
_entity.pdbx_description
1 polymer ?
#
loop_
_entity_poly.entity_id
_entity_poly.type
_entity_poly.pdbx_seq_one_letter_code
_entity_poly.pdbx_strand_id
1 'polypeptide(L)'
;MDIGTRISYFRNAKQYSVNRLATLAGISQSYLRDVELGKKNPTVEVLSYICDALDLSLRDFFDDTLESRFCQDPLLARIYQMSPEQRNALLQFLNSMEH
;
A
#
# COMPACT_ATOMS: atom_id res chain seq x y z
N MET A 1 -6.23 -11.19 -11.49
CA MET A 1 -6.04 -9.98 -10.68
C MET A 1 -6.20 -8.75 -11.56
N ASP A 2 -7.02 -7.79 -11.15
CA ASP A 2 -7.12 -6.48 -11.81
C ASP A 2 -6.19 -5.49 -11.10
N ILE A 3 -5.17 -4.97 -11.81
CA ILE A 3 -4.13 -4.10 -11.22
C ILE A 3 -4.76 -2.84 -10.62
N GLY A 4 -5.71 -2.22 -11.31
CA GLY A 4 -6.35 -0.98 -10.86
C GLY A 4 -7.14 -1.16 -9.57
N THR A 5 -7.93 -2.24 -9.51
CA THR A 5 -8.71 -2.63 -8.32
C THR A 5 -7.79 -2.88 -7.12
N ARG A 6 -6.65 -3.52 -7.36
CA ARG A 6 -5.69 -3.84 -6.30
C ARG A 6 -4.93 -2.63 -5.78
N ILE A 7 -4.53 -1.72 -6.67
CA ILE A 7 -3.97 -0.42 -6.27
C ILE A 7 -4.98 0.33 -5.40
N SER A 8 -6.24 0.38 -5.83
CA SER A 8 -7.33 1.02 -5.06
C SER A 8 -7.50 0.38 -3.68
N TYR A 9 -7.47 -0.96 -3.60
CA TYR A 9 -7.54 -1.69 -2.33
C TYR A 9 -6.44 -1.24 -1.36
N PHE A 10 -5.17 -1.35 -1.75
CA PHE A 10 -4.06 -1.01 -0.85
C PHE A 10 -3.99 0.49 -0.54
N ARG A 11 -4.37 1.34 -1.49
CA ARG A 11 -4.51 2.78 -1.24
C ARG A 11 -5.53 3.06 -0.15
N ASN A 12 -6.69 2.42 -0.20
CA ASN A 12 -7.72 2.56 0.82
C ASN A 12 -7.28 1.94 2.16
N ALA A 13 -6.56 0.81 2.13
CA ALA A 13 -5.97 0.21 3.33
C ALA A 13 -4.97 1.14 4.02
N LYS A 14 -4.21 1.95 3.27
CA LYS A 14 -3.37 3.05 3.78
C LYS A 14 -4.13 4.32 4.17
N GLN A 15 -5.44 4.37 3.92
CA GLN A 15 -6.27 5.58 4.06
C GLN A 15 -5.75 6.77 3.23
N TYR A 16 -5.19 6.49 2.05
CA TYR A 16 -4.70 7.52 1.15
C TYR A 16 -5.80 7.97 0.19
N SER A 17 -5.90 9.27 -0.03
CA SER A 17 -6.63 9.81 -1.18
C SER A 17 -5.87 9.49 -2.47
N VAL A 18 -6.57 9.47 -3.61
CA VAL A 18 -5.93 9.29 -4.93
C VAL A 18 -4.84 10.35 -5.15
N ASN A 19 -5.10 11.61 -4.78
CA ASN A 19 -4.12 12.69 -4.89
C ASN A 19 -2.87 12.42 -4.03
N ARG A 20 -3.06 11.95 -2.78
CA ARG A 20 -1.95 11.65 -1.88
C ARG A 20 -1.06 10.54 -2.44
N LEU A 21 -1.64 9.43 -2.90
CA LEU A 21 -0.87 8.35 -3.49
C LEU A 21 -0.15 8.81 -4.77
N ALA A 22 -0.83 9.54 -5.66
CA ALA A 22 -0.21 10.05 -6.88
C ALA A 22 0.99 10.95 -6.59
N THR A 23 0.85 11.85 -5.60
CA THR A 23 1.93 12.74 -5.16
C THR A 23 3.13 11.95 -4.61
N LEU A 24 2.89 10.94 -3.76
CA LEU A 24 3.94 10.10 -3.21
C LEU A 24 4.65 9.26 -4.28
N ALA A 25 3.89 8.75 -5.26
CA ALA A 25 4.40 7.96 -6.37
C ALA A 25 5.01 8.80 -7.51
N GLY A 26 5.02 10.14 -7.41
CA GLY A 26 5.58 11.02 -8.43
C GLY A 26 4.84 11.02 -9.77
N ILE A 27 3.53 10.73 -9.78
CA ILE A 27 2.69 10.66 -10.98
C ILE A 27 1.50 11.61 -10.88
N SER A 28 0.81 11.86 -12.01
CA SER A 28 -0.37 12.71 -11.99
C SER A 28 -1.58 12.00 -11.38
N GLN A 29 -2.41 12.74 -10.63
CA GLN A 29 -3.64 12.22 -10.04
C GLN A 29 -4.61 11.68 -11.11
N SER A 30 -4.71 12.35 -12.26
CA SER A 30 -5.56 11.91 -13.36
C SER A 30 -5.09 10.58 -13.94
N TYR A 31 -3.77 10.40 -14.09
CA TYR A 31 -3.19 9.13 -14.54
C TYR A 31 -3.46 8.00 -13.55
N LEU A 32 -3.21 8.22 -12.25
CA LEU A 32 -3.50 7.20 -11.23
C LEU A 32 -4.98 6.83 -11.22
N ARG A 33 -5.89 7.81 -11.34
CA ARG A 33 -7.33 7.55 -11.44
C ARG A 33 -7.69 6.73 -12.67
N ASP A 34 -7.11 7.02 -13.83
CA ASP A 34 -7.34 6.23 -15.04
C ASP A 34 -6.84 4.79 -14.88
N VAL A 35 -5.72 4.59 -14.17
CA VAL A 35 -5.20 3.26 -13.84
C VAL A 35 -6.13 2.51 -12.89
N GLU A 36 -6.59 3.13 -11.80
CA GLU A 36 -7.53 2.50 -10.86
C GLU A 36 -8.88 2.14 -11.51
N LEU A 37 -9.30 2.89 -12.54
CA LEU A 37 -10.50 2.62 -13.33
C LEU A 37 -10.29 1.61 -14.47
N GLY A 38 -9.08 1.04 -14.61
CA GLY A 38 -8.74 0.10 -15.69
C GLY A 38 -8.68 0.72 -17.09
N LYS A 39 -8.67 2.06 -17.19
CA LYS A 39 -8.59 2.78 -18.48
C LYS A 39 -7.16 2.83 -19.02
N LYS A 40 -6.17 2.72 -18.14
CA LYS A 40 -4.75 2.71 -18.49
C LYS A 40 -4.04 1.60 -17.73
N ASN A 41 -3.05 1.00 -18.37
CA ASN A 41 -2.16 0.04 -17.75
C ASN A 41 -0.82 0.73 -17.45
N PRO A 42 -0.34 0.70 -16.19
CA PRO A 42 0.97 1.24 -15.87
C PRO A 42 2.08 0.36 -16.44
N THR A 43 3.23 0.96 -16.74
CA THR A 43 4.45 0.18 -16.96
C THR A 43 4.89 -0.45 -15.63
N VAL A 44 5.75 -1.46 -15.69
CA VAL A 44 6.31 -2.09 -14.48
C VAL A 44 7.05 -1.07 -13.61
N GLU A 45 7.75 -0.14 -14.24
CA GLU A 45 8.46 0.95 -13.55
C GLU A 45 7.50 1.86 -12.78
N VAL A 46 6.42 2.32 -13.43
CA VAL A 46 5.41 3.17 -12.78
C VAL A 46 4.67 2.39 -11.69
N LEU A 47 4.40 1.11 -11.91
CA LEU A 47 3.81 0.26 -10.88
C LEU A 47 4.75 0.13 -9.66
N SER A 48 6.07 0.03 -9.88
CA SER A 48 7.06 0.03 -8.79
C SER A 48 6.95 1.30 -7.94
N TYR A 49 6.88 2.49 -8.56
CA TYR A 49 6.73 3.75 -7.82
C TYR A 49 5.43 3.80 -7.02
N ILE A 50 4.34 3.26 -7.55
CA ILE A 50 3.06 3.15 -6.83
C ILE A 50 3.20 2.18 -5.65
N CYS A 51 3.84 1.03 -5.83
CA CYS A 51 4.07 0.04 -4.78
C CYS A 51 4.96 0.60 -3.66
N ASP A 52 6.05 1.28 -4.01
CA ASP A 52 6.95 1.93 -3.05
C ASP A 52 6.19 2.97 -2.21
N ALA A 53 5.35 3.80 -2.85
CA ALA A 53 4.49 4.75 -2.15
C ALA A 53 3.41 4.10 -1.26
N LEU A 54 3.13 2.81 -1.46
CA LEU A 54 2.24 2.01 -0.63
C LEU A 54 2.98 1.20 0.45
N ASP A 55 4.30 1.35 0.61
CA ASP A 55 5.13 0.47 1.44
C ASP A 55 5.00 -1.03 1.07
N LEU A 56 4.92 -1.34 -0.21
CA LEU A 56 4.83 -2.71 -0.74
C LEU A 56 5.94 -2.97 -1.74
N SER A 57 6.50 -4.18 -1.75
CA SER A 57 7.29 -4.62 -2.91
C SER A 57 6.38 -5.04 -4.06
N LEU A 58 6.91 -5.10 -5.29
CA LEU A 58 6.19 -5.70 -6.42
C LEU A 58 5.77 -7.15 -6.13
N ARG A 59 6.60 -7.90 -5.40
CA ARG A 59 6.27 -9.28 -4.99
C ARG A 59 5.05 -9.31 -4.09
N ASP A 60 5.01 -8.44 -3.08
CA ASP A 60 3.87 -8.31 -2.15
C ASP A 60 2.62 -7.88 -2.92
N PHE A 61 2.79 -6.94 -3.85
CA PHE A 61 1.70 -6.51 -4.72
C PHE A 61 1.14 -7.68 -5.52
N PHE A 62 1.95 -8.59 -6.08
CA PHE A 62 1.41 -9.73 -6.83
C PHE A 62 1.03 -10.95 -5.98
N ASP A 63 1.21 -10.90 -4.66
CA ASP A 63 0.83 -11.99 -3.75
C ASP A 63 -0.67 -11.94 -3.41
N ASP A 64 -1.47 -12.75 -4.10
CA ASP A 64 -2.92 -12.86 -3.89
C ASP A 64 -3.32 -13.21 -2.44
N THR A 65 -2.41 -13.79 -1.65
CA THR A 65 -2.69 -14.12 -0.24
C THR A 65 -2.60 -12.91 0.70
N LEU A 66 -1.92 -11.83 0.31
CA LEU A 66 -1.68 -10.67 1.17
C LEU A 66 -2.96 -9.96 1.61
N GLU A 67 -3.91 -9.76 0.69
CA GLU A 67 -5.22 -9.16 1.03
C GLU A 67 -5.97 -10.01 2.04
N SER A 68 -5.94 -11.35 1.87
CA SER A 68 -6.55 -12.28 2.80
C SER A 68 -5.90 -12.22 4.19
N ARG A 69 -4.57 -12.10 4.26
CA ARG A 69 -3.83 -11.92 5.52
C ARG A 69 -4.24 -10.65 6.25
N PHE A 70 -4.38 -9.52 5.56
CA PHE A 70 -4.87 -8.28 6.17
C PHE A 70 -6.30 -8.38 6.69
N CYS A 71 -7.18 -9.14 6.02
CA CYS A 71 -8.54 -9.38 6.51
C CYS A 71 -8.59 -10.31 7.72
N GLN A 72 -7.70 -11.31 7.78
CA GLN A 72 -7.66 -12.31 8.85
C GLN A 72 -6.91 -11.83 10.10
N ASP A 73 -6.00 -10.88 9.95
CA ASP A 73 -5.17 -10.34 11.04
C ASP A 73 -5.38 -8.82 11.21
N PRO A 74 -6.24 -8.40 12.16
CA PRO A 74 -6.48 -6.99 12.45
C PRO A 74 -5.24 -6.22 12.92
N LEU A 75 -4.26 -6.90 13.53
CA LEU A 75 -3.02 -6.27 13.98
C LEU A 75 -2.17 -5.89 12.78
N LEU A 76 -2.00 -6.79 11.80
CA LEU A 76 -1.28 -6.49 10.56
C LEU A 76 -1.91 -5.32 9.80
N ALA A 77 -3.24 -5.30 9.68
CA ALA A 77 -3.95 -4.19 9.06
C ALA A 77 -3.69 -2.85 9.78
N ARG A 78 -3.63 -2.87 11.12
CA ARG A 78 -3.35 -1.68 11.91
C ARG A 78 -1.91 -1.20 11.76
N ILE A 79 -0.94 -2.11 11.80
CA ILE A 79 0.48 -1.81 11.59
C ILE A 79 0.69 -1.17 10.21
N TYR A 80 0.01 -1.69 9.19
CA TYR A 80 0.13 -1.16 7.83
C TYR A 80 -0.36 0.30 7.70
N GLN A 81 -1.33 0.72 8.52
CA GLN A 81 -1.85 2.09 8.57
C GLN A 81 -0.98 3.05 9.39
N MET A 82 -0.06 2.54 10.21
CA MET A 82 0.74 3.37 11.11
C MET A 82 1.77 4.20 10.37
N SER A 83 2.02 5.41 10.87
CA SER A 83 3.13 6.26 10.44
C SER A 83 4.47 5.62 10.81
N PRO A 84 5.59 6.01 10.15
CA PRO A 84 6.92 5.52 10.50
C PRO A 84 7.24 5.70 11.99
N GLU A 85 6.86 6.83 12.58
CA GLU A 85 7.08 7.15 13.99
C GLU A 85 6.30 6.20 14.90
N GLN A 86 5.03 5.94 14.56
CA GLN A 86 4.19 5.00 15.30
C GLN A 86 4.72 3.56 15.23
N ARG A 87 5.19 3.12 14.05
CA ARG A 87 5.79 1.78 13.90
C ARG A 87 7.07 1.66 14.73
N ASN A 88 7.91 2.69 14.75
CA ASN A 88 9.11 2.72 15.57
C ASN A 88 8.79 2.67 17.07
N ALA A 89 7.78 3.41 17.53
CA ALA A 89 7.32 3.35 18.92
C ALA A 89 6.80 1.95 19.30
N LEU A 90 6.02 1.31 18.40
CA LEU A 90 5.56 -0.06 18.60
C LEU A 90 6.74 -1.04 18.66
N LEU A 91 7.73 -0.89 17.77
CA LEU A 91 8.93 -1.73 17.77
C LEU A 91 9.70 -1.60 19.09
N GLN A 92 9.90 -0.38 19.60
CA GLN A 92 10.53 -0.15 20.90
C GLN A 92 9.75 -0.83 22.04
N PHE A 93 8.43 -0.75 22.01
CA PHE A 93 7.57 -1.42 22.98
C PHE A 93 7.73 -2.96 22.92
N LEU A 94 7.67 -3.56 21.74
CA LEU A 94 7.83 -5.00 21.57
C LEU A 94 9.20 -5.49 22.06
N ASN A 95 10.27 -4.75 21.74
CA ASN A 95 11.63 -5.07 22.22
C ASN A 95 11.74 -5.00 23.75
N SER A 96 10.91 -4.20 24.42
CA SER A 96 10.89 -4.12 25.89
C SER A 96 10.19 -5.30 26.56
N MET A 97 9.45 -6.12 25.79
CA MET A 97 8.74 -7.30 26.29
C MET A 97 9.54 -8.60 26.11
N GLU A 98 10.67 -8.59 25.40
CA GLU A 98 11.55 -9.76 25.20
C GLU A 98 12.43 -10.06 26.43
N HIS A 99 11.82 -10.15 27.61
CA HIS A 99 12.45 -10.55 28.88
C HIS A 99 11.98 -11.93 29.34
#